data_AF-A0A4K8Z238-F1
#
_entry.id   AF-A0A4K8Z238-F1
#
_cell.length_a   1.000
_cell.length_b   1.000
_cell.length_c   1.000
_cell.angle_alpha   90.00
_cell.angle_beta   90.00
_cell.angle_gamma   90.00
#
_symmetry.space_group_name_H-M   'P 1'
#
loop_
_entity.id
_entity.type
_entity.pdbx_description
1 polymer ?
#
loop_
_entity_poly.entity_id
_entity_poly.type
_entity_poly.pdbx_seq_one_letter_code
_entity_poly.pdbx_strand_id
1 'polypeptide(L)'
;MLEEREIVTPTYREALITREKSFPTGLDMEFLGKDLPNVAIPHTDIVHNLAEKVVVVRLEKPVTFHNMIAPDKEVEVSSQIIHTSLN
;
A
#
# COMPACT_ATOMS: atom_id res chain seq x y z
N MET A 1 -10.15 0.42 11.42
CA MET A 1 -10.98 -0.37 10.48
C MET A 1 -10.50 -1.81 10.26
N LEU A 2 -9.30 -2.10 9.71
CA LEU A 2 -8.90 -3.50 9.47
C LEU A 2 -8.69 -4.28 10.78
N GLU A 3 -7.99 -3.66 11.73
CA GLU A 3 -7.76 -4.18 13.09
C GLU A 3 -9.10 -4.36 13.83
N GLU A 4 -9.97 -3.34 13.82
CA GLU A 4 -11.32 -3.37 14.42
C GLU A 4 -12.23 -4.47 13.86
N ARG A 5 -12.01 -4.88 12.61
CA ARG A 5 -12.79 -5.94 11.94
C ARG A 5 -12.13 -7.32 12.02
N GLU A 6 -11.03 -7.42 12.78
CA GLU A 6 -10.27 -8.66 12.96
C GLU A 6 -9.83 -9.30 11.63
N ILE A 7 -9.53 -8.48 10.63
CA ILE A 7 -9.01 -8.90 9.31
C ILE A 7 -7.48 -9.05 9.36
N VAL A 8 -6.84 -8.34 10.28
CA VAL A 8 -5.39 -8.30 10.46
C VAL A 8 -5.05 -8.33 11.95
N THR A 9 -3.83 -8.70 12.28
CA THR A 9 -3.34 -8.71 13.66
C THR A 9 -3.09 -7.29 14.19
N PRO A 10 -3.00 -7.09 15.52
CA PRO A 10 -2.66 -5.78 16.10
C PRO A 10 -1.28 -5.24 15.68
N THR A 11 -0.38 -6.10 15.19
CA THR A 11 0.96 -5.72 14.73
C THR A 11 1.00 -5.34 13.25
N TYR A 12 -0.10 -5.52 12.52
CA TYR A 12 -0.16 -5.31 11.06
C TYR A 12 0.27 -3.91 10.65
N ARG A 13 -0.19 -2.86 11.33
CA ARG A 13 0.14 -1.49 10.98
C ARG A 13 1.64 -1.22 11.04
N GLU A 14 2.29 -1.65 12.12
CA GLU A 14 3.74 -1.47 12.29
C GLU A 14 4.52 -2.29 11.26
N ALA A 15 4.10 -3.51 11.01
CA ALA A 15 4.69 -4.39 10.00
C ALA A 15 4.55 -3.80 8.58
N LEU A 16 3.40 -3.22 8.25
CA LEU A 16 3.13 -2.54 6.98
C LEU A 16 4.08 -1.35 6.78
N ILE A 17 4.21 -0.49 7.78
CA ILE A 17 5.09 0.69 7.74
C ILE A 17 6.56 0.26 7.60
N THR A 18 6.98 -0.73 8.36
CA THR A 18 8.37 -1.25 8.33
C THR A 18 8.69 -1.86 6.97
N ARG A 19 7.74 -2.59 6.40
CA ARG A 19 7.87 -3.24 5.11
C ARG A 19 7.92 -2.23 3.96
N GLU A 20 7.09 -1.18 4.01
CA GLU A 20 7.07 -0.10 3.01
C GLU A 20 8.39 0.69 3.00
N LYS A 21 8.98 0.95 4.18
CA LYS A 21 10.30 1.60 4.27
C LYS A 21 11.41 0.80 3.59
N SER A 22 11.33 -0.53 3.65
CA SER A 22 12.37 -1.42 3.14
C SER A 22 12.17 -1.77 1.68
N PHE A 23 10.93 -1.94 1.24
CA PHE A 23 10.61 -2.15 -0.17
C PHE A 23 9.34 -1.38 -0.53
N PRO A 24 9.50 -0.19 -1.14
CA PRO A 24 8.39 0.71 -1.38
C PRO A 24 7.47 0.18 -2.48
N THR A 25 6.23 0.65 -2.47
CA THR A 25 5.15 0.15 -3.33
C THR A 25 4.47 1.25 -4.15
N GLY A 26 5.01 2.47 -4.15
CA GLY A 26 4.52 3.57 -4.97
C GLY A 26 4.71 3.28 -6.46
N LEU A 27 3.65 3.46 -7.24
CA LEU A 27 3.60 3.21 -8.67
C LEU A 27 3.23 4.50 -9.39
N ASP A 28 4.15 4.94 -10.24
CA ASP A 28 3.87 5.94 -11.27
C ASP A 28 3.02 5.28 -12.35
N MET A 29 1.82 5.79 -12.57
CA MET A 29 0.84 5.21 -13.48
C MET A 29 0.87 5.86 -14.87
N GLU A 30 1.77 6.82 -15.11
CA GLU A 30 1.89 7.51 -16.40
C GLU A 30 2.12 6.54 -17.56
N PHE A 31 2.80 5.41 -17.31
CA PHE A 31 3.03 4.37 -18.33
C PHE A 31 1.76 3.69 -18.85
N LEU A 32 0.66 3.69 -18.07
CA LEU A 32 -0.63 3.14 -18.49
C LEU A 32 -1.56 4.20 -19.05
N GLY A 33 -1.44 5.45 -18.59
CA GLY A 33 -2.23 6.57 -19.09
C GLY A 33 -1.98 7.84 -18.28
N LYS A 34 -1.82 8.97 -18.97
CA LYS A 34 -1.43 10.26 -18.37
C LYS A 34 -2.43 10.83 -17.36
N ASP A 35 -3.70 10.42 -17.46
CA ASP A 35 -4.78 10.91 -16.59
C ASP A 35 -5.08 9.96 -15.42
N LEU A 36 -4.32 8.87 -15.27
CA LEU A 36 -4.50 7.93 -14.18
C LEU A 36 -3.82 8.45 -12.90
N PRO A 37 -4.50 8.35 -11.74
CA PRO A 37 -3.86 8.66 -10.48
C PRO A 37 -2.75 7.64 -10.18
N ASN A 38 -1.61 8.12 -9.70
CA ASN A 38 -0.61 7.25 -9.11
C ASN A 38 -1.17 6.48 -7.93
N VAL A 39 -0.71 5.23 -7.77
CA VAL A 39 -1.20 4.30 -6.76
C VAL A 39 -0.06 3.81 -5.87
N ALA A 40 -0.37 3.45 -4.63
CA ALA A 40 0.51 2.60 -3.82
C ALA A 40 -0.19 1.28 -3.52
N ILE A 41 0.58 0.20 -3.37
CA ILE A 41 0.04 -1.14 -3.06
C ILE A 41 0.67 -1.66 -1.76
N PRO A 42 0.49 -0.97 -0.62
CA PRO A 42 1.13 -1.35 0.62
C PRO A 42 0.57 -2.70 1.10
N HIS A 43 1.47 -3.62 1.43
CA HIS A 43 1.17 -4.93 1.99
C HIS A 43 2.32 -5.39 2.89
N THR A 44 2.05 -6.38 3.73
CA THR A 44 3.04 -6.96 4.64
C THR A 44 2.93 -8.48 4.64
N ASP A 45 3.80 -9.14 5.42
CA ASP A 45 3.92 -10.58 5.46
C ASP A 45 2.63 -11.25 5.97
N ILE A 46 2.37 -12.46 5.46
CA ILE A 46 1.14 -13.23 5.70
C ILE A 46 0.85 -13.47 7.19
N VAL A 47 1.88 -13.48 8.05
CA VAL A 47 1.74 -13.68 9.50
C VAL A 47 0.92 -12.59 10.18
N HIS A 48 0.78 -11.42 9.54
CA HIS A 48 -0.05 -10.32 10.04
C HIS A 48 -1.48 -10.31 9.48
N ASN A 49 -1.81 -11.24 8.57
CA ASN A 49 -3.12 -11.33 7.92
C ASN A 49 -3.97 -12.41 8.59
N LEU A 50 -5.22 -12.09 8.91
CA LEU A 50 -6.21 -13.04 9.44
C LEU A 50 -7.25 -13.45 8.39
N ALA A 51 -7.43 -12.64 7.35
CA ALA A 51 -8.34 -12.91 6.23
C ALA A 51 -7.85 -12.26 4.93
N GLU A 52 -8.21 -12.85 3.78
CA GLU A 52 -7.95 -12.26 2.46
C GLU A 52 -8.95 -11.13 2.15
N LYS A 53 -8.42 -9.93 1.88
CA LYS A 53 -9.20 -8.73 1.55
C LYS A 53 -8.40 -7.81 0.63
N VAL A 54 -9.12 -7.04 -0.17
CA VAL A 54 -8.61 -5.89 -0.92
C VAL A 54 -9.40 -4.66 -0.50
N VAL A 55 -8.69 -3.59 -0.16
CA VAL A 55 -9.27 -2.32 0.27
C VAL A 55 -8.68 -1.21 -0.57
N VAL A 56 -9.56 -0.48 -1.26
CA VAL A 56 -9.19 0.70 -2.05
C VAL A 56 -9.44 1.93 -1.21
N VAL A 57 -8.42 2.75 -1.02
CA VAL A 57 -8.46 4.00 -0.26
C VAL A 57 -8.17 5.15 -1.20
N ARG A 58 -9.12 6.06 -1.39
CA ARG A 58 -8.87 7.33 -2.06
C ARG A 58 -8.42 8.35 -1.02
N LEU A 59 -7.29 8.99 -1.25
CA LEU A 59 -6.75 10.01 -0.35
C LEU A 59 -7.37 11.37 -0.69
N GLU A 60 -7.69 12.16 0.34
CA GLU A 60 -8.19 13.53 0.15
C GLU A 60 -7.13 14.46 -0.45
N LYS A 61 -5.86 14.19 -0.11
CA LYS A 61 -4.69 14.89 -0.63
C LYS A 61 -3.64 13.85 -1.02
N PRO A 62 -2.84 14.10 -2.06
CA PRO A 62 -1.70 13.23 -2.38
C PRO A 62 -0.76 13.06 -1.19
N VAL A 63 -0.17 11.87 -1.08
CA VAL A 63 0.86 11.52 -0.10
C VAL A 63 2.05 10.97 -0.85
N THR A 64 3.24 11.40 -0.47
CA THR A 64 4.51 10.97 -1.08
C THR A 64 4.84 9.53 -0.68
N PHE A 65 5.12 8.70 -1.67
CA PHE A 65 5.67 7.36 -1.53
C PHE A 65 6.99 7.26 -2.31
N HIS A 66 7.85 6.32 -1.95
CA HIS A 66 8.97 5.95 -2.81
C HIS A 66 8.48 5.05 -3.96
N ASN A 67 9.17 5.12 -5.11
CA ASN A 67 8.81 4.34 -6.28
C ASN A 67 9.24 2.87 -6.14
N MET A 68 8.36 1.94 -6.50
CA MET A 68 8.58 0.50 -6.39
C MET A 68 9.72 -0.03 -7.26
N ILE A 69 9.97 0.57 -8.42
CA ILE A 69 11.00 0.15 -9.38
C ILE A 69 12.31 0.91 -9.16
N ALA A 70 12.22 2.21 -8.86
CA ALA A 70 13.37 3.08 -8.60
C ALA A 70 13.25 3.72 -7.20
N PRO A 71 13.59 3.02 -6.11
CA PRO A 71 13.33 3.45 -4.73
C PRO A 71 13.84 4.85 -4.37
N ASP A 72 14.91 5.34 -5.01
CA ASP A 72 15.42 6.70 -4.79
C ASP A 72 14.52 7.80 -5.37
N LYS A 73 13.50 7.44 -6.15
CA LYS A 73 12.51 8.38 -6.69
C LYS A 73 11.25 8.38 -5.83
N GLU A 74 10.60 9.53 -5.80
CA GLU A 74 9.32 9.73 -5.12
C GLU A 74 8.16 9.78 -6.13
N VAL A 75 6.97 9.41 -5.65
CA VAL A 75 5.72 9.40 -6.39
C VAL A 75 4.63 9.98 -5.49
N GLU A 76 3.92 10.99 -5.99
CA GLU A 76 2.73 11.55 -5.33
C GLU A 76 1.54 10.63 -5.56
N VAL A 77 1.14 9.88 -4.54
CA VAL A 77 0.07 8.89 -4.60
C VAL A 77 -1.24 9.50 -4.13
N SER A 78 -2.32 9.28 -4.87
CA SER A 78 -3.67 9.74 -4.50
C SER A 78 -4.66 8.61 -4.23
N SER A 79 -4.28 7.36 -4.52
CA SER A 79 -5.07 6.16 -4.20
C SER A 79 -4.17 5.03 -3.70
N GLN A 80 -4.62 4.27 -2.70
CA GLN A 80 -3.92 3.10 -2.20
C GLN A 80 -4.77 1.85 -2.38
N ILE A 81 -4.12 0.73 -2.69
CA ILE A 81 -4.71 -0.60 -2.74
C ILE A 81 -4.04 -1.43 -1.67
N ILE A 82 -4.65 -1.48 -0.49
CA ILE A 82 -4.19 -2.34 0.60
C ILE A 82 -4.73 -3.74 0.33
N HIS A 83 -3.85 -4.74 0.29
CA HIS A 83 -4.26 -6.13 0.20
C HIS A 83 -3.69 -6.97 1.35
N THR A 84 -4.47 -7.96 1.75
CA THR A 84 -4.08 -9.00 2.70
C THR A 84 -4.18 -10.35 1.97
N SER A 85 -3.09 -11.11 1.98
CA SER A 85 -3.02 -12.47 1.40
C SER A 85 -2.74 -13.48 2.50
N LEU A 86 -3.29 -14.68 2.37
CA LEU A 86 -2.96 -15.82 3.23
C LEU A 86 -2.01 -16.83 2.55
N ASN A 87 -1.71 -16.61 1.26
CA ASN A 87 -0.90 -17.48 0.41
C ASN A 87 0.29 -16.72 -0.18
#